data_AF-Q133M4-F1
#
_entry.id   AF-Q133M4-F1
#
_cell.length_a   1.000
_cell.length_b   1.000
_cell.length_c   1.000
_cell.angle_alpha   90.00
_cell.angle_beta   90.00
_cell.angle_gamma   90.00
#
_symmetry.space_group_name_H-M   'P 1'
#
loop_
_entity.id
_entity.type
_entity.pdbx_description
1 polymer ?
#
loop_
_entity_poly.entity_id
_entity_poly.type
_entity_poly.pdbx_seq_one_letter_code
_entity_poly.pdbx_strand_id
1 'polypeptide(L)'
;MARKYSKTASAKVERAMKKRKAGTLKSGGSGKTVKSRKQAIAIGLSEARAEGNKAPRKTSAKKSAKKPAKKTAKKTTKKTAKKTTKKTAKKNAARKTTSRKTTLQKTASGRTTKRKAAKKT
;
A
#
# COMPACT_ATOMS: atom_id res chain seq x y z
N MET A 1 0.51 -29.02 31.61
CA MET A 1 -0.24 -27.81 31.17
C MET A 1 -0.35 -27.79 29.64
N ALA A 2 -1.55 -27.89 29.06
CA ALA A 2 -1.73 -27.80 27.61
C ALA A 2 -1.66 -26.34 27.12
N ARG A 3 -1.05 -26.10 25.94
CA ARG A 3 -0.91 -24.75 25.37
C ARG A 3 -2.20 -24.33 24.66
N LYS A 4 -2.66 -23.09 24.91
CA LYS A 4 -3.86 -22.53 24.22
C LYS A 4 -3.65 -22.32 22.71
N TYR A 5 -2.40 -22.08 22.29
CA TYR A 5 -2.03 -21.79 20.90
C TYR A 5 -0.85 -22.65 20.46
N SER A 6 -0.69 -22.75 19.13
CA SER A 6 0.40 -23.52 18.51
C SER A 6 1.78 -22.95 18.84
N LYS A 7 2.78 -23.84 18.99
CA LYS A 7 4.19 -23.46 19.23
C LYS A 7 4.74 -22.59 18.08
N THR A 8 4.34 -22.91 16.86
CA THR A 8 4.68 -22.19 15.63
C THR A 8 4.14 -20.76 15.60
N ALA A 9 2.92 -20.51 16.13
CA ALA A 9 2.40 -19.16 16.25
C ALA A 9 3.25 -18.32 17.21
N SER A 10 3.61 -18.86 18.38
CA SER A 10 4.49 -18.17 19.33
C SER A 10 5.86 -17.87 18.73
N ALA A 11 6.45 -18.83 18.01
CA ALA A 11 7.75 -18.66 17.36
C ALA A 11 7.75 -17.54 16.30
N LYS A 12 6.66 -17.40 15.53
CA LYS A 12 6.53 -16.29 14.57
C LYS A 12 6.43 -14.92 15.23
N VAL A 13 5.65 -14.82 16.31
CA VAL A 13 5.58 -13.57 17.09
C VAL A 13 6.96 -13.22 17.65
N GLU A 14 7.69 -14.20 18.16
CA GLU A 14 9.05 -14.01 18.66
C GLU A 14 9.99 -13.52 17.55
N ARG A 15 9.97 -14.15 16.37
CA ARG A 15 10.75 -13.73 15.19
C ARG A 15 10.41 -12.29 14.78
N ALA A 16 9.14 -11.95 14.67
CA ALA A 16 8.70 -10.59 14.34
C ALA A 16 9.17 -9.58 15.39
N MET A 17 9.12 -9.96 16.67
CA MET A 17 9.60 -9.13 17.78
C MET A 17 11.12 -8.92 17.75
N LYS A 18 11.91 -9.94 17.43
CA LYS A 18 13.36 -9.83 17.22
C LYS A 18 13.68 -8.88 16.08
N LYS A 19 13.05 -9.06 14.91
CA LYS A 19 13.22 -8.14 13.76
C LYS A 19 12.81 -6.70 14.08
N ARG A 20 11.75 -6.50 14.88
CA ARG A 20 11.36 -5.17 15.35
C ARG A 20 12.43 -4.56 16.25
N LYS A 21 12.94 -5.32 17.23
CA LYS A 21 14.02 -4.85 18.12
C LYS A 21 15.28 -4.47 17.34
N ALA A 22 15.56 -5.20 16.26
CA ALA A 22 16.65 -4.90 15.33
C ALA A 22 16.36 -3.75 14.33
N GLY A 23 15.14 -3.18 14.33
CA GLY A 23 14.76 -2.11 13.39
C GLY A 23 14.56 -2.55 11.93
N THR A 24 14.60 -3.85 11.64
CA THR A 24 14.53 -4.40 10.27
C THR A 24 13.12 -4.81 9.86
N LEU A 25 12.17 -4.90 10.81
CA LEU A 25 10.80 -5.28 10.49
C LEU A 25 10.09 -4.19 9.67
N LYS A 26 9.65 -4.53 8.46
CA LYS A 26 8.88 -3.65 7.57
C LYS A 26 7.39 -3.98 7.61
N SER A 27 6.58 -2.95 7.41
CA SER A 27 5.14 -3.09 7.19
C SER A 27 4.89 -3.52 5.73
N GLY A 28 3.90 -4.39 5.51
CA GLY A 28 3.58 -4.91 4.17
C GLY A 28 3.22 -3.80 3.18
N GLY A 29 2.07 -3.14 3.37
CA GLY A 29 1.56 -2.20 2.36
C GLY A 29 2.36 -0.91 2.18
N SER A 30 3.07 -0.43 3.21
CA SER A 30 3.76 0.87 3.13
C SER A 30 5.29 0.78 3.05
N GLY A 31 5.87 -0.43 3.23
CA GLY A 31 7.32 -0.62 3.27
C GLY A 31 8.05 0.08 4.43
N LYS A 32 7.34 0.88 5.24
CA LYS A 32 7.89 1.62 6.39
C LYS A 32 8.28 0.65 7.49
N THR A 33 9.31 1.01 8.26
CA THR A 33 9.72 0.28 9.45
C THR A 33 8.62 0.29 10.51
N VAL A 34 8.41 -0.85 11.16
CA VAL A 34 7.38 -1.04 12.18
C VAL A 34 7.78 -0.30 13.46
N LYS A 35 6.96 0.67 13.85
CA LYS A 35 7.22 1.53 15.01
C LYS A 35 6.74 0.92 16.34
N SER A 36 5.62 0.18 16.30
CA SER A 36 4.95 -0.25 17.52
C SER A 36 5.08 -1.77 17.78
N ARG A 37 5.15 -2.14 19.07
CA ARG A 37 5.13 -3.56 19.51
C ARG A 37 3.85 -4.26 19.07
N LYS A 38 2.70 -3.59 19.23
CA LYS A 38 1.38 -4.09 18.84
C LYS A 38 1.35 -4.48 17.36
N GLN A 39 1.94 -3.65 16.49
CA GLN A 39 1.99 -3.92 15.06
C GLN A 39 2.89 -5.12 14.73
N ALA A 40 4.04 -5.27 15.38
CA ALA A 40 4.89 -6.46 15.17
C ALA A 40 4.19 -7.75 15.60
N ILE A 41 3.49 -7.73 16.74
CA ILE A 41 2.66 -8.86 17.18
C ILE A 41 1.57 -9.15 16.14
N ALA A 42 0.91 -8.11 15.63
CA ALA A 42 -0.13 -8.27 14.62
C ALA A 42 0.40 -8.86 13.30
N ILE A 43 1.63 -8.52 12.91
CA ILE A 43 2.31 -9.12 11.75
C ILE A 43 2.58 -10.60 12.02
N GLY A 44 3.26 -10.94 13.11
CA GLY A 44 3.57 -12.33 13.45
C GLY A 44 2.33 -13.22 13.63
N LEU A 45 1.26 -12.68 14.22
CA LEU A 45 -0.04 -13.37 14.32
C LEU A 45 -0.75 -13.51 12.97
N SER A 46 -0.56 -12.56 12.04
CA SER A 46 -1.13 -12.66 10.70
C SER A 46 -0.39 -13.70 9.85
N GLU A 47 0.94 -13.74 9.93
CA GLU A 47 1.77 -14.79 9.30
C GLU A 47 1.40 -16.18 9.84
N ALA A 48 1.20 -16.30 11.16
CA ALA A 48 0.82 -17.57 11.77
C ALA A 48 -0.52 -18.09 11.22
N ARG A 49 -1.52 -17.21 11.07
CA ARG A 49 -2.83 -17.55 10.51
C ARG A 49 -2.75 -17.89 9.02
N ALA A 50 -1.93 -17.18 8.25
CA ALA A 50 -1.73 -17.45 6.83
C ALA A 50 -1.18 -18.86 6.59
N GLU A 51 -0.30 -19.32 7.48
CA GLU A 51 0.23 -20.69 7.47
C GLU A 51 -0.69 -21.72 8.17
N GLY A 52 -1.96 -21.39 8.45
CA GLY A 52 -2.94 -22.33 9.01
C GLY A 52 -2.73 -22.68 10.50
N ASN A 53 -1.81 -22.01 11.20
CA ASN A 53 -1.54 -22.32 12.61
C ASN A 53 -2.66 -21.80 13.52
N LYS A 54 -2.93 -22.53 14.61
CA LYS A 54 -3.86 -22.09 15.66
C LYS A 54 -3.31 -20.85 16.37
N ALA A 55 -3.91 -19.69 16.10
CA ALA A 55 -3.56 -18.39 16.64
C ALA A 55 -4.82 -17.62 17.08
N PRO A 56 -4.71 -16.63 17.99
CA PRO A 56 -5.83 -15.78 18.38
C PRO A 56 -6.56 -15.22 17.14
N ARG A 57 -7.88 -15.28 17.09
CA ARG A 57 -8.64 -14.72 15.95
C ARG A 57 -8.52 -13.20 15.94
N LYS A 58 -8.55 -12.60 14.74
CA LYS A 58 -8.73 -11.15 14.65
C LYS A 58 -10.16 -10.87 15.11
N THR A 59 -10.34 -10.04 16.12
CA THR A 59 -11.65 -9.50 16.44
C THR A 59 -11.99 -8.53 15.31
N SER A 60 -13.02 -8.85 14.52
CA SER A 60 -13.67 -7.83 13.72
C SER A 60 -14.22 -6.83 14.74
N ALA A 61 -13.70 -5.60 14.77
CA ALA A 61 -14.38 -4.55 15.49
C ALA A 61 -15.84 -4.59 15.03
N LYS A 62 -16.79 -4.84 15.96
CA LYS A 62 -18.22 -4.75 15.64
C LYS A 62 -18.36 -3.41 14.93
N LYS A 63 -18.82 -3.47 13.67
CA LYS A 63 -19.03 -2.30 12.83
C LYS A 63 -20.09 -1.49 13.58
N SER A 64 -19.66 -0.56 14.43
CA SER A 64 -20.57 0.41 15.01
C SER A 64 -21.23 1.06 13.81
N ALA A 65 -22.55 0.90 13.74
CA ALA A 65 -23.34 1.44 12.65
C ALA A 65 -22.87 2.88 12.41
N LYS A 66 -22.54 3.20 11.16
CA LYS A 66 -22.17 4.57 10.77
C LYS A 66 -23.30 5.49 11.23
N LYS A 67 -23.15 6.17 12.37
CA LYS A 67 -23.94 7.37 12.64
C LYS A 67 -23.54 8.36 11.55
N PRO A 68 -24.47 8.88 10.73
CA PRO A 68 -24.13 9.87 9.71
C PRO A 68 -23.51 11.07 10.42
N ALA A 69 -22.29 11.44 10.03
CA ALA A 69 -21.65 12.64 10.52
C ALA A 69 -22.51 13.84 10.08
N LYS A 70 -23.24 14.43 11.04
CA LYS A 70 -23.89 15.74 10.90
C LYS A 70 -22.80 16.70 10.44
N LYS A 71 -22.90 17.21 9.21
CA LYS A 71 -22.03 18.25 8.66
C LYS A 71 -22.17 19.49 9.54
N THR A 72 -21.31 19.64 10.55
CA THR A 72 -21.15 20.91 11.26
C THR A 72 -20.24 21.79 10.43
N ALA A 73 -20.83 22.86 9.93
CA ALA A 73 -20.20 23.87 9.11
C ALA A 73 -18.88 24.34 9.71
N LYS A 74 -17.84 24.35 8.87
CA LYS A 74 -16.57 25.05 9.11
C LYS A 74 -16.85 26.55 9.23
N LYS A 75 -17.17 27.01 10.44
CA LYS A 75 -17.26 28.43 10.81
C LYS A 75 -15.87 28.91 11.23
N THR A 76 -15.54 30.12 10.78
CA THR A 76 -14.46 31.02 11.25
C THR A 76 -13.00 30.60 11.05
N THR A 77 -12.40 31.07 9.94
CA THR A 77 -11.13 31.85 9.95
C THR A 77 -10.76 32.23 8.50
N LYS A 78 -11.33 33.32 7.98
CA LYS A 78 -10.70 34.16 6.95
C LYS A 78 -11.43 35.50 6.82
N LYS A 79 -11.31 36.34 7.86
CA LYS A 79 -11.46 37.79 7.70
C LYS A 79 -10.06 38.31 7.34
N THR A 80 -9.77 38.43 6.05
CA THR A 80 -8.77 39.37 5.54
C THR A 80 -9.14 39.73 4.11
N ALA A 81 -9.59 40.97 3.99
CA ALA A 81 -9.51 41.88 2.85
C ALA A 81 -9.27 41.30 1.44
N LYS A 82 -10.21 41.58 0.53
CA LYS A 82 -10.01 42.58 -0.55
C LYS A 82 -11.17 42.49 -1.54
N LYS A 83 -12.10 43.44 -1.42
CA LYS A 83 -13.21 43.69 -2.35
C LYS A 83 -12.77 44.80 -3.30
N THR A 84 -12.23 44.42 -4.46
CA THR A 84 -11.98 45.23 -5.68
C THR A 84 -11.54 44.20 -6.73
N THR A 85 -12.06 44.02 -7.94
CA THR A 85 -12.82 44.83 -8.88
C THR A 85 -13.48 43.88 -9.89
N LYS A 86 -14.60 44.35 -10.43
CA LYS A 86 -15.39 43.81 -11.55
C LYS A 86 -14.51 43.58 -12.81
N LYS A 87 -14.41 42.36 -13.35
CA LYS A 87 -14.31 42.11 -14.81
C LYS A 87 -14.30 40.61 -15.17
N THR A 88 -15.38 40.21 -15.84
CA THR A 88 -15.44 39.47 -17.13
C THR A 88 -14.58 38.20 -17.36
N ALA A 89 -15.28 37.24 -17.96
CA ALA A 89 -14.79 36.16 -18.83
C ALA A 89 -14.23 34.90 -18.15
N LYS A 90 -15.17 33.97 -17.92
CA LYS A 90 -14.97 32.52 -17.95
C LYS A 90 -14.17 32.14 -19.21
N LYS A 91 -12.86 31.94 -19.08
CA LYS A 91 -12.02 31.32 -20.11
C LYS A 91 -11.67 29.91 -19.66
N ASN A 92 -12.43 28.95 -20.17
CA ASN A 92 -12.13 27.52 -20.14
C ASN A 92 -10.77 27.30 -20.82
N ALA A 93 -9.76 26.92 -20.04
CA ALA A 93 -8.48 26.45 -20.58
C ALA A 93 -8.52 24.92 -20.70
N ALA A 94 -8.34 24.47 -21.95
CA ALA A 94 -7.87 23.15 -22.36
C ALA A 94 -8.80 21.94 -22.15
N ARG A 95 -9.88 21.91 -22.95
CA ARG A 95 -10.35 20.68 -23.60
C ARG A 95 -9.24 20.22 -24.56
N LYS A 96 -8.39 19.27 -24.19
CA LYS A 96 -7.51 18.60 -25.17
C LYS A 96 -8.32 17.50 -25.84
N THR A 97 -8.93 17.89 -26.95
CA THR A 97 -9.63 17.03 -27.90
C THR A 97 -8.69 16.02 -28.55
N THR A 98 -9.23 14.83 -28.75
CA THR A 98 -8.84 13.83 -29.74
C THR A 98 -8.43 14.44 -31.09
N SER A 99 -7.31 14.01 -31.66
CA SER A 99 -7.18 13.67 -33.10
C SER A 99 -5.76 13.25 -33.51
N ARG A 100 -5.71 12.27 -34.43
CA ARG A 100 -4.70 11.98 -35.48
C ARG A 100 -3.37 11.37 -35.01
N LYS A 101 -3.04 10.11 -35.31
CA LYS A 101 -2.87 9.37 -36.60
C LYS A 101 -1.55 9.73 -37.32
N THR A 102 -0.80 8.67 -37.65
CA THR A 102 0.37 8.54 -38.58
C THR A 102 1.71 9.10 -38.07
N THR A 103 2.89 8.46 -38.21
CA THR A 103 3.48 7.66 -39.32
C THR A 103 4.53 6.63 -38.84
N LEU A 104 4.78 5.61 -39.69
CA LEU A 104 5.72 4.49 -39.60
C LEU A 104 7.20 4.84 -39.33
N GLN A 105 7.96 3.92 -38.72
CA GLN A 105 9.18 3.24 -39.25
C GLN A 105 9.37 1.94 -38.44
N LYS A 106 9.04 0.74 -38.94
CA LYS A 106 9.88 -0.17 -39.75
C LYS A 106 11.36 -0.23 -39.35
N THR A 107 11.73 -1.22 -38.54
CA THR A 107 13.00 -1.96 -38.70
C THR A 107 12.79 -3.45 -38.40
N ALA A 108 12.70 -4.23 -39.47
CA ALA A 108 12.99 -5.65 -39.45
C ALA A 108 14.47 -5.82 -39.82
N SER A 109 15.27 -6.31 -38.87
CA SER A 109 16.60 -6.92 -39.05
C SER A 109 17.05 -7.37 -37.66
N GLY A 110 17.05 -8.64 -37.26
CA GLY A 110 17.73 -9.74 -37.94
C GLY A 110 19.23 -9.69 -37.66
N ARG A 111 19.69 -10.04 -36.45
CA ARG A 111 21.09 -10.48 -36.22
C ARG A 111 21.29 -11.29 -34.91
N THR A 112 21.18 -12.61 -35.07
CA THR A 112 22.08 -13.66 -34.55
C THR A 112 22.53 -13.63 -33.08
N THR A 113 21.95 -14.48 -32.24
CA THR A 113 22.70 -15.16 -31.17
C THR A 113 22.77 -16.65 -31.50
N LYS A 114 23.98 -17.09 -31.86
CA LYS A 114 24.31 -18.46 -32.27
C LYS A 114 23.95 -19.45 -31.15
N ARG A 115 23.07 -20.41 -31.44
CA ARG A 115 23.08 -21.74 -30.81
C ARG A 115 24.03 -22.64 -31.61
N LYS A 116 25.05 -23.20 -30.95
CA LYS A 116 25.79 -24.41 -31.35
C LYS A 116 26.59 -24.83 -30.10
N ALA A 117 26.26 -25.86 -29.32
CA ALA A 117 26.15 -27.30 -29.61
C ALA A 117 27.46 -27.94 -30.13
N ALA A 118 28.07 -28.76 -29.26
CA ALA A 118 29.11 -29.78 -29.49
C ALA A 118 30.50 -29.26 -29.94
N LYS A 119 31.66 -29.84 -29.62
CA LYS A 119 32.04 -31.25 -29.37
C LYS A 119 33.54 -31.26 -28.93
N LYS A 120 33.94 -32.27 -28.14
CA LYS A 120 35.25 -32.98 -28.06
C LYS A 120 36.56 -32.19 -28.30
N THR A 121 37.47 -32.26 -27.33
CA THR A 121 38.62 -33.19 -27.25
C THR A 121 39.06 -33.30 -25.80
#